data_AF-X1DU24-F1
#
_entry.id   AF-X1DU24-F1
#
_cell.length_a   1.000
_cell.length_b   1.000
_cell.length_c   1.000
_cell.angle_alpha   90.00
_cell.angle_beta   90.00
_cell.angle_gamma   90.00
#
_symmetry.space_group_name_H-M   'P 1'
#
loop_
_entity.id
_entity.type
_entity.pdbx_description
1 polymer ?
#
loop_
_entity_poly.entity_id
_entity_poly.type
_entity_poly.pdbx_seq_one_letter_code
_entity_poly.pdbx_strand_id
1 'polypeptide(L)'
;MNDVAEYWNSKKRLPKCRYMTDSRMRKLAARLKEPLFADNWKLIIDKMEASDFVTGNIIANASYYVTNKDVRSWKATIDWLLANDTNYVKVLEGKYDNKYHKVFHYIFSFIISSPVD
;
A
#
# COMPACT_ATOMS: atom_id res chain seq x y z
N MET A 1 9.19 6.41 -20.40
CA MET A 1 9.78 5.40 -19.47
C MET A 1 9.86 5.93 -18.03
N ASN A 2 10.02 7.25 -17.84
CA ASN A 2 9.90 7.90 -16.52
C ASN A 2 8.46 7.99 -15.99
N ASP A 3 7.47 7.72 -16.83
CA ASP A 3 6.04 7.90 -16.59
C ASP A 3 5.56 7.12 -15.35
N VAL A 4 6.09 5.90 -15.14
CA VAL A 4 5.74 5.07 -13.96
C VAL A 4 6.27 5.70 -12.67
N ALA A 5 7.51 6.18 -12.66
CA ALA A 5 8.12 6.79 -11.49
C ALA A 5 7.50 8.17 -11.18
N GLU A 6 7.17 8.93 -12.22
CA GLU A 6 6.46 10.20 -12.10
C GLU A 6 5.04 9.99 -11.54
N TYR A 7 4.29 9.05 -12.10
CA TYR A 7 2.96 8.71 -11.58
C TYR A 7 3.02 8.18 -10.16
N TRP A 8 3.98 7.31 -9.83
CA TRP A 8 4.24 6.86 -8.47
C TRP A 8 4.47 8.06 -7.53
N ASN A 9 5.33 9.00 -7.93
CA ASN A 9 5.64 10.18 -7.14
C ASN A 9 4.50 11.20 -7.06
N SER A 10 3.49 11.13 -7.95
CA SER A 10 2.28 11.95 -7.84
C SER A 10 1.41 11.56 -6.64
N LYS A 11 1.54 10.32 -6.14
CA LYS A 11 0.74 9.79 -5.03
C LYS A 11 1.23 10.33 -3.69
N LYS A 12 0.29 10.66 -2.79
CA LYS A 12 0.60 11.38 -1.55
C LYS A 12 1.03 10.43 -0.43
N ARG A 13 0.46 9.23 -0.38
CA ARG A 13 0.68 8.25 0.69
C ARG A 13 1.80 7.25 0.37
N LEU A 14 2.22 7.13 -0.88
CA LEU A 14 3.37 6.31 -1.27
C LEU A 14 4.73 6.99 -0.98
N PRO A 15 5.76 6.23 -0.54
CA PRO A 15 7.12 6.75 -0.37
C PRO A 15 7.71 7.26 -1.70
N LYS A 16 8.37 8.42 -1.73
CA LYS A 16 8.90 8.99 -2.98
C LYS A 16 10.09 8.19 -3.55
N CYS A 17 10.02 7.87 -4.84
CA CYS A 17 11.16 7.38 -5.62
C CYS A 17 11.97 8.57 -6.14
N ARG A 18 13.04 8.96 -5.43
CA ARG A 18 13.88 10.11 -5.82
C ARG A 18 14.76 9.85 -7.04
N TYR A 19 15.20 8.61 -7.22
CA TYR A 19 16.13 8.23 -8.29
C TYR A 19 15.73 6.88 -8.89
N MET A 20 15.66 6.80 -10.22
CA MET A 20 15.56 5.53 -10.93
C MET A 20 16.97 5.02 -11.24
N THR A 21 17.53 4.23 -10.34
CA THR A 21 18.84 3.58 -10.56
C THR A 21 18.77 2.58 -11.71
N ASP A 22 19.90 2.19 -12.27
CA ASP A 22 19.95 1.21 -13.36
C ASP A 22 19.26 -0.11 -13.00
N SER A 23 19.40 -0.55 -11.73
CA SER A 23 18.72 -1.73 -11.22
C SER A 23 17.19 -1.58 -11.25
N ARG A 24 16.66 -0.42 -10.84
CA ARG A 24 15.22 -0.11 -10.92
C ARG A 24 14.76 -0.05 -12.37
N MET A 25 15.52 0.60 -13.24
CA MET A 25 15.21 0.71 -14.67
C MET A 25 15.16 -0.66 -15.35
N ARG A 26 16.12 -1.55 -15.06
CA ARG A 26 16.11 -2.93 -15.58
C ARG A 26 14.90 -3.72 -15.10
N LYS A 27 14.55 -3.63 -13.81
CA LYS A 27 13.38 -4.31 -13.25
C LYS A 27 12.07 -3.76 -13.82
N LEU A 28 11.96 -2.43 -13.95
CA LEU A 28 10.82 -1.79 -14.60
C LEU A 28 10.70 -2.25 -16.06
N ALA A 29 11.79 -2.29 -16.81
CA ALA A 29 11.79 -2.77 -18.18
C ALA A 29 11.34 -4.25 -18.27
N ALA A 30 11.73 -5.09 -17.32
CA ALA A 30 11.25 -6.48 -17.25
C ALA A 30 9.74 -6.53 -17.02
N ARG A 31 9.22 -5.74 -16.06
CA ARG A 31 7.78 -5.66 -15.79
C ARG A 31 6.99 -5.09 -16.97
N LEU A 32 7.51 -4.09 -17.68
CA LEU A 32 6.84 -3.52 -18.87
C LEU A 32 6.79 -4.47 -20.08
N LYS A 33 7.54 -5.58 -20.07
CA LYS A 33 7.40 -6.65 -21.06
C LYS A 33 6.26 -7.62 -20.73
N GLU A 34 5.73 -7.58 -19.51
CA GLU A 34 4.61 -8.41 -19.07
C GLU A 34 3.30 -7.66 -19.37
N PRO A 35 2.45 -8.16 -20.30
CA PRO A 35 1.25 -7.43 -20.73
C PRO A 35 0.35 -7.01 -19.57
N LEU A 36 0.16 -7.91 -18.60
CA LEU A 36 -0.67 -7.63 -17.42
C LEU A 36 -0.18 -6.42 -16.63
N PHE A 37 1.14 -6.25 -16.46
CA PHE A 37 1.69 -5.06 -15.79
C PHE A 37 1.64 -3.84 -16.73
N ALA A 38 2.06 -3.99 -17.99
CA ALA A 38 2.14 -2.92 -18.96
C ALA A 38 0.79 -2.20 -19.17
N ASP A 39 -0.30 -2.96 -19.17
CA ASP A 39 -1.64 -2.42 -19.39
C ASP A 39 -2.26 -1.85 -18.10
N ASN A 40 -1.77 -2.24 -16.92
CA ASN A 40 -2.45 -1.96 -15.65
C ASN A 40 -1.60 -1.19 -14.61
N TRP A 41 -0.36 -0.81 -14.91
CA TRP A 41 0.54 -0.22 -13.91
C TRP A 41 -0.02 1.03 -13.21
N LYS A 42 -0.86 1.83 -13.89
CA LYS A 42 -1.56 2.98 -13.26
C LYS A 42 -2.55 2.50 -12.20
N LEU A 43 -3.43 1.56 -12.57
CA LEU A 43 -4.40 0.94 -11.66
C LEU A 43 -3.70 0.27 -10.47
N ILE A 44 -2.60 -0.43 -10.71
CA ILE A 44 -1.78 -1.04 -9.67
C ILE A 44 -1.34 0.02 -8.65
N ILE A 45 -0.76 1.12 -9.12
CA ILE A 45 -0.30 2.22 -8.25
C ILE A 45 -1.48 2.87 -7.51
N ASP A 46 -2.64 3.02 -8.14
CA ASP A 46 -3.84 3.57 -7.50
C ASP A 46 -4.38 2.67 -6.39
N LYS A 47 -4.42 1.35 -6.62
CA LYS A 47 -4.79 0.37 -5.57
C LYS A 47 -3.79 0.38 -4.41
N MET A 48 -2.50 0.55 -4.69
CA MET A 48 -1.48 0.69 -3.65
C MET A 48 -1.68 1.96 -2.80
N GLU A 49 -1.95 3.11 -3.41
CA GLU A 49 -2.24 4.37 -2.72
C GLU A 49 -3.51 4.26 -1.85
N ALA A 50 -4.51 3.50 -2.30
CA ALA A 50 -5.74 3.30 -1.55
C ALA A 50 -5.57 2.40 -0.31
N SER A 51 -4.61 1.46 -0.34
CA SER A 51 -4.41 0.45 0.69
C SER A 51 -3.74 1.00 1.96
N ASP A 52 -4.38 0.80 3.11
CA ASP A 52 -3.84 1.20 4.41
C ASP A 52 -2.67 0.31 4.83
N PHE A 53 -2.68 -0.97 4.45
CA PHE A 53 -1.58 -1.89 4.68
C PHE A 53 -0.32 -1.47 3.92
N VAL A 54 -0.46 -1.25 2.61
CA VAL A 54 0.66 -0.91 1.72
C VAL A 54 1.27 0.46 2.06
N THR A 55 0.43 1.41 2.50
CA THR A 55 0.88 2.76 2.90
C THR A 55 1.34 2.84 4.36
N GLY A 56 1.29 1.73 5.10
CA GLY A 56 1.68 1.62 6.51
C GLY A 56 0.82 2.46 7.45
N ASN A 57 -0.45 2.64 7.11
CA ASN A 57 -1.47 3.27 7.94
C ASN A 57 -2.17 2.27 8.87
N ILE A 58 -1.96 0.96 8.66
CA ILE A 58 -2.31 -0.07 9.64
C ILE A 58 -1.12 -0.28 10.56
N ILE A 59 -1.33 -0.17 11.87
CA ILE A 59 -0.33 -0.60 12.84
C ILE A 59 -0.37 -2.13 12.87
N ALA A 60 0.54 -2.78 12.15
CA ALA A 60 0.70 -4.23 12.23
C ALA A 60 1.09 -4.59 13.68
N ASN A 61 0.14 -5.13 14.44
CA ASN A 61 0.33 -5.61 15.81
C ASN A 61 0.72 -4.54 16.84
N ALA A 62 0.13 -3.34 16.80
CA ALA A 62 -0.06 -2.66 18.07
C ALA A 62 -1.08 -3.48 18.86
N SER A 63 -0.57 -4.28 19.81
CA SER A 63 -1.36 -4.49 21.02
C SER A 63 -1.92 -3.13 21.43
N TYR A 64 -3.20 -3.11 21.80
CA TYR A 64 -3.98 -1.92 22.16
C TYR A 64 -3.26 -0.99 23.18
N TYR A 65 -2.18 -1.47 23.81
CA TYR A 65 -1.34 -0.78 24.78
C TYR A 65 0.07 -0.38 24.30
N VAL A 66 0.47 -0.58 23.03
CA VAL A 66 1.82 -0.20 22.56
C VAL A 66 1.82 1.23 22.06
N THR A 67 2.08 2.16 22.98
CA THR A 67 2.28 3.60 22.73
C THR A 67 3.70 3.96 22.31
N ASN A 68 4.42 3.05 21.64
CA ASN A 68 5.79 3.32 21.22
C ASN A 68 5.81 4.01 19.87
N LYS A 69 6.30 5.25 19.89
CA LYS A 69 6.57 6.12 18.73
C LYS A 69 7.58 5.52 17.74
N ASP A 70 8.20 4.39 18.11
CA ASP A 70 9.24 3.67 17.37
C ASP A 70 8.73 2.48 16.53
N VAL A 71 7.43 2.17 16.57
CA VAL A 71 6.87 1.11 15.70
C VAL A 71 6.77 1.64 14.26
N ARG A 72 7.84 1.42 13.48
CA ARG A 72 7.84 1.70 12.04
C ARG A 72 6.90 0.74 11.34
N SER A 73 5.73 1.23 10.95
CA SER A 73 4.81 0.49 10.10
C SER A 73 5.48 0.23 8.74
N TRP A 74 5.42 -1.02 8.28
CA TRP A 74 5.93 -1.40 6.97
C TRP A 74 5.20 -0.62 5.87
N LYS A 75 5.94 -0.16 4.85
CA LYS A 75 5.40 0.53 3.69
C LYS A 75 6.01 -0.05 2.42
N ALA A 76 5.18 -0.34 1.41
CA ALA A 76 5.71 -0.81 0.14
C ALA A 76 6.37 0.34 -0.62
N THR A 77 7.56 0.09 -1.16
CA THR A 77 8.29 1.01 -2.04
C THR A 77 8.12 0.59 -3.50
N ILE A 78 8.57 1.44 -4.42
CA ILE A 78 8.66 1.07 -5.84
C ILE A 78 9.55 -0.16 -6.05
N ASP A 79 10.60 -0.34 -5.22
CA ASP A 79 11.45 -1.53 -5.29
C ASP A 79 10.67 -2.79 -4.95
N TRP A 80 9.80 -2.73 -3.94
CA TRP A 80 8.95 -3.87 -3.59
C TRP A 80 8.01 -4.21 -4.74
N LEU A 81 7.36 -3.21 -5.35
CA LEU A 81 6.47 -3.43 -6.49
C LEU A 81 7.21 -4.11 -7.66
N LEU A 82 8.44 -3.68 -7.94
CA LEU A 82 9.24 -4.17 -9.07
C LEU A 82 10.07 -5.43 -8.75
N ALA A 83 10.11 -5.89 -7.50
CA ALA A 83 11.01 -6.95 -7.06
C ALA A 83 10.75 -8.30 -7.75
N ASN A 84 9.48 -8.65 -7.98
CA ASN A 84 9.04 -9.88 -8.61
C ASN A 84 7.71 -9.66 -9.37
N ASP A 85 7.32 -10.66 -10.14
CA ASP A 85 6.09 -10.69 -10.93
C ASP A 85 4.83 -10.89 -10.06
N THR A 86 4.94 -11.56 -8.92
CA THR A 86 3.78 -11.83 -8.06
C THR A 86 3.27 -10.60 -7.29
N ASN A 87 4.11 -9.60 -7.04
CA ASN A 87 3.74 -8.49 -6.15
C ASN A 87 2.65 -7.60 -6.75
N TYR A 88 2.77 -7.23 -8.02
CA TYR A 88 1.72 -6.43 -8.68
C TYR A 88 0.45 -7.26 -8.91
N VAL A 89 0.59 -8.58 -9.14
CA VAL A 89 -0.56 -9.49 -9.27
C VAL A 89 -1.38 -9.50 -7.97
N LYS A 90 -0.73 -9.66 -6.82
CA LYS A 90 -1.41 -9.58 -5.50
C LYS A 90 -2.15 -8.26 -5.30
N VAL A 91 -1.58 -7.15 -5.80
CA VAL A 91 -2.25 -5.85 -5.76
C VAL A 91 -3.50 -5.87 -6.65
N LEU A 92 -3.40 -6.33 -7.90
CA LEU A 92 -4.53 -6.43 -8.82
C LEU A 92 -5.66 -7.31 -8.29
N GLU A 93 -5.33 -8.47 -7.71
CA GLU A 93 -6.26 -9.40 -7.07
C GLU A 93 -6.92 -8.84 -5.80
N GLY A 94 -6.52 -7.64 -5.36
CA GLY A 94 -7.09 -6.98 -4.20
C GLY A 94 -6.68 -7.64 -2.88
N LYS A 95 -5.52 -8.31 -2.82
CA LYS A 95 -5.00 -8.90 -1.58
C LYS A 95 -4.82 -7.87 -0.47
N TYR A 96 -4.51 -6.63 -0.86
CA TYR A 96 -4.24 -5.53 0.07
C TYR A 96 -5.33 -4.44 0.07
N ASP A 97 -6.46 -4.70 -0.60
CA ASP A 97 -7.59 -3.78 -0.54
C ASP A 97 -8.10 -3.69 0.92
N ASN A 98 -8.56 -2.52 1.33
CA ASN A 98 -9.09 -2.31 2.67
C ASN A 98 -10.44 -3.03 2.81
N LYS A 99 -10.44 -4.30 3.24
CA LYS A 99 -11.65 -5.13 3.18
C LYS A 99 -12.68 -4.79 4.26
N TYR A 100 -12.34 -4.56 5.53
CA TYR A 100 -13.32 -4.12 6.55
C TYR A 100 -12.63 -3.43 7.74
N HIS A 101 -12.58 -2.08 7.76
CA HIS A 101 -12.04 -1.32 8.90
C HIS A 101 -13.07 -0.40 9.59
N LYS A 102 -14.38 -0.59 9.37
CA LYS A 102 -15.42 0.28 9.95
C LYS A 102 -16.35 -0.37 10.97
N VAL A 103 -16.18 -1.65 11.30
CA VAL A 103 -17.15 -2.35 12.17
C VAL A 103 -16.84 -2.15 13.66
N PHE A 104 -15.57 -2.06 14.07
CA PHE A 104 -15.24 -2.00 15.50
C PHE A 104 -15.41 -0.63 16.17
N HIS A 105 -15.32 0.48 15.43
CA HIS A 105 -15.43 1.82 16.05
C HIS A 105 -16.88 2.22 16.37
N TYR A 106 -17.87 1.68 15.66
CA TYR A 106 -19.29 1.95 15.92
C TYR A 106 -19.86 1.12 17.08
N ILE A 107 -19.34 -0.09 17.30
CA ILE A 107 -19.84 -0.96 18.37
C ILE A 107 -19.38 -0.45 19.74
N PHE A 108 -18.17 0.11 19.84
CA PHE A 108 -17.67 0.64 21.11
C PHE A 108 -18.39 1.92 21.55
N SER A 109 -18.70 2.86 20.65
CA SER A 109 -19.39 4.10 21.03
C SER A 109 -20.84 3.89 21.49
N PHE A 110 -21.51 2.82 21.06
CA PHE A 110 -22.89 2.51 21.47
C PHE A 110 -22.98 1.86 22.86
N ILE A 111 -21.98 1.05 23.24
CA ILE A 111 -21.97 0.33 24.52
C ILE A 111 -21.68 1.28 25.71
N ILE A 112 -20.87 2.33 25.53
CA ILE A 112 -20.54 3.29 26.61
C ILE A 112 -21.55 4.44 26.75
N SER A 113 -22.49 4.57 25.81
CA SER A 113 -23.51 5.64 25.81
C SER A 113 -24.89 5.17 26.24
N SER A 114 -25.06 3.87 26.54
CA SER A 114 -26.33 3.33 27.03
C SER A 114 -26.35 3.43 28.57
N PRO A 115 -27.29 4.19 29.17
CA PRO A 115 -27.47 4.17 30.62
C PRO A 115 -27.86 2.75 31.02
N VAL A 116 -27.22 2.23 32.06
CA VAL A 116 -27.72 1.04 32.76
C VAL A 116 -28.89 1.53 33.60
N ASP A 117 -30.11 1.18 33.19
CA ASP A 117 -31.31 1.33 34.03
C ASP A 117 -31.24 0.41 35.25
#